data_AF-A0A399YYR1-F1
#
_entry.id   AF-A0A399YYR1-F1
#
_cell.length_a   1.000
_cell.length_b   1.000
_cell.length_c   1.000
_cell.angle_alpha   90.00
_cell.angle_beta   90.00
_cell.angle_gamma   90.00
#
_symmetry.space_group_name_H-M   'P 1'
#
loop_
_entity.id
_entity.type
_entity.pdbx_description
1 polymer ?
#
loop_
_entity_poly.entity_id
_entity_poly.type
_entity_poly.pdbx_seq_one_letter_code
_entity_poly.pdbx_strand_id
1 'polypeptide(L)' 'MTLPIFLAHGALGPWDEIIFLSVFVVFLVIMGIAWVRSRVIGDRDVDDDEPAASSEAPADDSPDRFTLQ' A
#
# COMPACT_ATOMS: atom_id res chain seq x y z
N MET A 1 8.05 27.65 32.05
CA MET A 1 7.29 27.35 30.82
C MET A 1 7.14 25.85 30.75
N THR A 2 6.02 25.33 31.27
CA THR A 2 5.70 23.89 31.26
C THR A 2 5.03 23.58 29.94
N LEU A 3 5.63 22.74 29.11
CA LEU A 3 4.95 22.15 27.95
C LEU A 3 4.57 20.71 28.31
N PRO A 4 3.34 20.45 28.79
CA PRO A 4 2.85 19.10 28.93
C PRO A 4 2.26 18.68 27.59
N ILE A 5 3.03 17.94 26.80
CA ILE A 5 2.48 17.20 25.67
C ILE A 5 2.84 15.73 25.88
N PHE A 6 1.87 15.01 26.43
CA PHE A 6 1.79 13.56 26.40
C PHE A 6 1.37 13.16 24.99
N LEU A 7 2.33 12.80 24.15
CA LEU A 7 2.04 12.15 22.87
C LEU A 7 1.29 10.84 23.18
N ALA A 8 -0.01 10.81 22.86
CA ALA A 8 -0.95 9.70 23.07
C ALA A 8 -1.09 9.19 24.53
N HIS A 9 -2.18 9.57 25.20
CA HIS A 9 -2.69 8.84 26.37
C HIS A 9 -3.97 8.12 25.98
N GLY A 10 -3.85 7.09 25.14
CA GLY A 10 -4.88 6.07 25.00
C GLY A 10 -5.01 5.23 26.28
N ALA A 11 -5.98 4.32 26.31
CA ALA A 11 -6.32 3.51 27.50
C ALA A 11 -5.16 2.68 28.08
N LEU A 12 -4.08 2.48 27.31
CA LEU A 12 -2.90 1.71 27.70
C LEU A 12 -1.74 2.55 28.29
N GLY A 13 -1.89 3.87 28.39
CA GLY A 13 -0.86 4.75 28.93
C GLY A 13 0.46 4.70 28.12
N PRO A 14 1.63 4.53 28.74
CA PRO A 14 2.93 4.61 28.05
C PRO A 14 3.14 3.50 27.00
N TRP A 15 2.38 2.40 27.07
CA TRP A 15 2.42 1.36 26.06
C TRP A 15 1.88 1.82 24.71
N ASP A 16 0.94 2.77 24.71
CA ASP A 16 0.37 3.36 23.50
C ASP A 16 1.44 4.11 22.70
N GLU A 17 2.30 4.85 23.39
CA GLU A 17 3.42 5.59 22.79
C GLU A 17 4.43 4.63 22.13
N ILE A 18 4.78 3.52 22.79
CA ILE A 18 5.70 2.52 22.22
C ILE A 18 5.13 1.91 20.94
N ILE A 19 3.84 1.56 20.95
CA ILE A 19 3.16 0.99 19.79
C ILE A 19 3.15 2.00 18.63
N PHE A 20 2.70 3.23 18.87
CA PHE A 20 2.67 4.25 17.82
C PHE A 20 4.06 4.61 17.30
N LEU A 21 5.06 4.70 18.18
CA LEU A 21 6.44 4.91 17.76
C LEU A 21 6.95 3.76 16.89
N SER A 22 6.61 2.51 17.23
CA SER A 22 6.99 1.35 16.42
C SER A 22 6.35 1.39 15.02
N VAL A 23 5.05 1.71 14.94
CA VAL A 23 4.33 1.84 13.67
C VAL A 23 4.92 2.96 12.82
N PHE A 24 5.24 4.10 13.45
CA PHE A 24 5.90 5.23 12.79
C PHE A 24 7.25 4.84 12.19
N VAL A 25 8.08 4.10 12.93
CA VAL A 25 9.38 3.63 12.45
C VAL A 25 9.22 2.69 11.25
N VAL A 26 8.32 1.72 11.33
CA VAL A 26 8.08 0.77 10.22
C VAL A 26 7.57 1.53 8.99
N PHE A 27 6.62 2.45 9.18
CA PHE A 27 6.11 3.27 8.09
C PHE A 27 7.23 4.08 7.42
N LEU A 28 8.12 4.71 8.19
CA LEU A 28 9.25 5.46 7.64
C LEU A 28 10.24 4.57 6.89
N VAL A 29 10.47 3.34 7.35
CA VAL A 29 11.32 2.38 6.63
C VAL A 29 10.72 2.04 5.27
N ILE A 30 9.44 1.67 5.22
CA ILE A 30 8.75 1.32 3.97
C ILE A 30 8.69 2.54 3.04
N MET A 31 8.33 3.71 3.57
CA MET A 31 8.30 4.97 2.83
C MET A 31 9.69 5.32 2.28
N GLY A 32 10.74 5.16 3.09
CA GLY A 32 12.12 5.41 2.67
C GLY A 32 12.55 4.48 1.53
N ILE A 33 12.24 3.18 1.64
CA ILE A 33 12.51 2.21 0.58
C ILE A 33 11.73 2.56 -0.69
N ALA A 34 10.43 2.86 -0.58
CA ALA A 34 9.59 3.24 -1.72
C ALA A 34 10.07 4.53 -2.38
N TRP A 35 10.49 5.51 -1.57
CA TRP A 35 11.04 6.77 -2.06
C TRP A 35 12.37 6.57 -2.79
N VAL A 36 13.30 5.80 -2.22
CA VAL A 36 14.57 5.47 -2.90
C VAL A 36 14.29 4.67 -4.18
N ARG A 37 13.42 3.67 -4.13
CA ARG A 37 13.00 2.89 -5.31
C ARG A 37 12.43 3.78 -6.40
N SER A 38 11.56 4.74 -6.06
CA SER A 38 11.01 5.72 -7.01
C SER A 38 12.09 6.56 -7.69
N ARG A 39 13.23 6.81 -7.04
CA ARG A 39 14.34 7.56 -7.63
C ARG A 39 15.27 6.70 -8.49
N VAL A 40 15.38 5.41 -8.19
CA VAL A 40 16.36 4.51 -8.85
C VAL A 40 15.70 3.68 -9.96
N ILE A 41 14.48 3.20 -9.73
CA ILE A 41 13.69 2.35 -10.63
C ILE A 41 12.53 3.23 -11.12
N GLY A 42 12.77 4.03 -12.16
CA GLY A 42 11.70 4.80 -12.80
C GLY A 42 10.73 3.86 -13.51
N ASP A 43 9.45 3.88 -13.14
CA ASP A 43 8.23 3.30 -13.74
C ASP A 43 8.26 1.89 -14.39
N ARG A 44 9.38 1.18 -14.38
CA ARG A 44 9.58 0.02 -15.26
C ARG A 44 9.25 -1.34 -14.65
N ASP A 45 9.00 -1.44 -13.34
CA ASP A 45 8.81 -2.74 -12.68
C ASP A 45 7.75 -2.66 -11.56
N VAL A 46 6.50 -2.34 -11.90
CA VAL A 46 5.34 -2.54 -11.01
C VAL A 46 4.34 -3.49 -11.69
N ASP A 47 4.82 -4.65 -12.11
CA ASP A 47 4.02 -5.75 -12.69
C ASP A 47 4.12 -7.03 -11.86
N ASP A 48 4.34 -6.94 -10.54
CA ASP A 48 4.55 -8.14 -9.68
C ASP A 48 3.49 -8.36 -8.59
N ASP A 49 2.29 -7.79 -8.74
CA ASP A 49 1.12 -8.23 -7.94
C ASP A 49 -0.18 -8.01 -8.73
N GLU A 50 -0.26 -8.57 -9.96
CA GLU A 50 -1.58 -8.85 -10.53
C GLU A 50 -2.09 -10.13 -9.84
N PRO A 51 -3.19 -10.09 -9.06
CA PRO A 51 -3.76 -11.32 -8.53
C PRO A 51 -4.23 -12.15 -9.73
N ALA A 52 -3.62 -13.32 -9.93
CA ALA A 52 -3.94 -14.24 -11.02
C ALA A 52 -5.45 -14.29 -11.25
N ALA A 53 -5.91 -13.66 -12.33
CA ALA A 53 -7.28 -13.75 -12.76
C ALA A 53 -7.58 -15.24 -12.97
N SER A 54 -8.44 -15.81 -12.13
CA SER A 54 -8.97 -17.15 -12.29
C SER A 54 -9.43 -17.30 -13.74
N SER A 55 -8.79 -18.21 -14.45
CA SER A 55 -9.09 -18.54 -15.84
C SER A 55 -10.50 -19.14 -15.93
N GLU A 56 -11.53 -18.30 -16.07
CA GLU A 56 -12.85 -18.75 -16.51
C GLU A 56 -12.72 -19.17 -17.98
N ALA A 57 -13.05 -20.45 -18.25
CA ALA A 57 -13.00 -21.05 -19.58
C ALA A 57 -13.85 -20.25 -20.59
N PRO A 58 -13.46 -20.19 -21.89
CA PRO A 58 -14.25 -19.46 -22.86
C PRO A 58 -15.49 -20.29 -23.18
N ALA A 59 -16.64 -19.81 -22.74
CA ALA A 59 -17.93 -20.26 -23.23
C ALA A 59 -18.73 -19.01 -23.63
N ASP A 60 -18.51 -18.53 -24.85
CA ASP A 60 -19.62 -18.34 -25.77
C ASP A 60 -19.11 -18.08 -27.20
N ASP A 61 -19.61 -18.89 -28.12
CA ASP A 61 -19.40 -18.81 -29.56
C ASP A 61 -20.54 -17.97 -30.14
N SER A 62 -20.29 -16.72 -30.51
CA SER A 62 -21.27 -15.87 -31.20
C SER A 62 -20.58 -14.74 -31.98
N PRO A 63 -20.61 -14.75 -33.33
CA PRO A 63 -19.91 -13.79 -34.18
C PRO A 63 -20.78 -12.57 -34.54
N ASP A 64 -21.54 -12.00 -33.60
CA ASP A 64 -22.41 -10.85 -33.90
C ASP A 64 -22.42 -9.83 -32.75
N ARG A 65 -21.33 -9.08 -32.61
CA ARG A 65 -21.28 -7.95 -31.66
C ARG A 65 -20.49 -6.76 -32.20
N PHE A 66 -21.17 -6.02 -33.08
CA PHE A 66 -20.97 -4.60 -33.43
C PHE A 66 -19.73 -4.21 -34.26
N THR A 67 -19.93 -4.08 -35.58
CA THR A 67 -19.15 -3.17 -36.41
C THR A 67 -19.88 -1.84 -36.55
N LEU A 68 -19.20 -0.73 -36.23
CA LEU A 68 -19.55 0.59 -36.76
C LEU A 68 -18.94 0.71 -38.17
N GLN A 69 -19.71 1.30 -39.09
CA GLN A 69 -19.38 1.52 -40.50
C GLN A 69 -17.93 1.96 -40.78
#